data_AF-X1TBR7-F1
#
_entry.id   AF-X1TBR7-F1
#
_cell.length_a   1.000
_cell.length_b   1.000
_cell.length_c   1.000
_cell.angle_alpha   90.00
_cell.angle_beta   90.00
_cell.angle_gamma   90.00
#
_symmetry.space_group_name_H-M   'P 1'
#
loop_
_entity.id
_entity.type
_entity.pdbx_description
1 polymer ?
#
loop_
_entity_poly.entity_id
_entity_poly.type
_entity_poly.pdbx_seq_one_letter_code
_entity_poly.pdbx_strand_id
1 'polypeptide(L)' 'MVDNGSSDNSVKMIRKEFPQVKSIENRENLGFARANNQAIEQSRARYFLLFNPDTSFRASPPHKMIKF' A
#
# COMPACT_ATOMS: atom_id res chain seq x y z
N MET A 1 2.22 3.35 0.85
CA MET A 1 0.86 3.06 1.35
C MET A 1 -0.07 4.13 0.81
N VAL A 2 -1.27 3.77 0.38
CA VAL A 2 -2.31 4.75 0.08
C VAL A 2 -3.35 4.66 1.19
N ASP A 3 -3.44 5.70 2.00
CA ASP A 3 -4.57 5.89 2.90
C ASP A 3 -5.74 6.45 2.10
N ASN A 4 -6.85 5.72 2.07
CA ASN A 4 -7.96 6.01 1.18
C ASN A 4 -9.14 6.61 1.94
N GLY A 5 -8.89 7.67 2.72
CA GLY A 5 -9.91 8.37 3.49
C GLY A 5 -10.19 7.74 4.86
N SER A 6 -9.16 7.25 5.56
CA SER A 6 -9.35 6.73 6.91
C SER A 6 -9.68 7.87 7.88
N SER A 7 -10.58 7.61 8.82
CA SER A 7 -10.99 8.56 9.86
C SER A 7 -10.32 8.32 11.22
N ASP A 8 -9.40 7.35 11.28
CA ASP A 8 -8.70 6.95 12.50
C ASP A 8 -7.24 7.45 12.52
N ASN A 9 -6.45 6.93 13.47
CA ASN A 9 -5.04 7.33 13.63
C ASN A 9 -4.06 6.48 12.81
N SER A 10 -4.52 5.67 11.85
CA SER A 10 -3.67 4.73 11.08
C SER A 10 -2.50 5.43 10.40
N VAL A 11 -2.75 6.57 9.75
CA VAL A 11 -1.69 7.35 9.09
C VAL A 11 -0.62 7.83 10.08
N LYS A 12 -1.04 8.32 11.25
CA LYS A 12 -0.11 8.81 12.28
C LYS A 12 0.73 7.67 12.82
N MET A 13 0.13 6.51 13.07
CA MET A 13 0.83 5.30 13.50
C MET A 13 1.87 4.89 12.46
N ILE A 14 1.49 4.76 11.19
CA ILE A 14 2.40 4.35 10.12
C ILE A 14 3.57 5.30 9.95
N ARG A 15 3.34 6.62 9.99
CA ARG A 15 4.42 7.61 9.91
C ARG A 15 5.41 7.51 11.08
N LYS A 16 4.91 7.16 12.27
CA LYS A 16 5.74 7.02 13.48
C LYS A 16 6.54 5.73 13.48
N GLU A 17 5.89 4.60 13.15
CA GLU A 17 6.47 3.26 13.27
C GLU A 17 7.26 2.84 12.03
N PHE A 18 6.87 3.33 10.85
CA PHE A 18 7.47 2.99 9.57
C PHE A 18 7.80 4.26 8.75
N PRO A 19 8.70 5.14 9.24
CA PRO A 19 9.01 6.42 8.61
C PRO A 19 9.57 6.31 7.18
N GLN A 20 10.08 5.14 6.80
CA GLN A 20 10.55 4.84 5.44
C GLN A 20 9.41 4.62 4.43
N VAL A 21 8.18 4.38 4.90
CA VAL A 21 7.02 4.15 4.04
C VAL A 21 6.54 5.48 3.47
N LYS A 22 6.55 5.60 2.14
CA LYS A 22 5.90 6.72 1.45
C LYS A 22 4.38 6.56 1.53
N SER A 23 3.68 7.56 2.06
CA SER A 23 2.21 7.59 2.12
C SER A 23 1.61 8.56 1.10
N ILE A 24 0.45 8.20 0.54
CA ILE A 24 -0.48 9.09 -0.15
C ILE A 24 -1.75 9.09 0.69
N GLU A 25 -2.29 10.27 1.01
CA GLU A 25 -3.46 10.41 1.89
C GLU A 25 -4.60 11.08 1.13
N ASN A 26 -5.63 10.29 0.81
CA ASN A 26 -6.85 10.80 0.20
C ASN A 26 -7.79 11.33 1.29
N ARG A 27 -8.53 12.39 0.97
CA ARG A 27 -9.52 12.98 1.89
C ARG A 27 -10.79 12.14 2.03
N GLU A 28 -11.06 11.30 1.04
CA GLU A 28 -12.24 10.45 0.94
C GLU A 28 -11.87 9.12 0.29
N ASN A 29 -12.76 8.14 0.38
CA ASN A 29 -12.54 6.84 -0.25
C ASN A 29 -12.76 6.93 -1.77
N LEU A 30 -11.68 6.88 -2.54
CA LEU A 30 -11.71 6.98 -4.00
C LEU A 30 -11.97 5.65 -4.71
N GLY A 31 -12.20 4.57 -3.96
CA GLY A 31 -12.25 3.20 -4.48
C GLY A 31 -10.87 2.59 -4.74
N PHE A 32 -10.81 1.26 -4.77
CA PHE A 32 -9.56 0.49 -4.81
C PHE A 32 -8.66 0.82 -6.00
N ALA A 33 -9.21 0.78 -7.22
CA ALA A 33 -8.42 0.96 -8.44
C ALA A 33 -7.79 2.35 -8.52
N ARG A 34 -8.57 3.40 -8.26
CA ARG A 34 -8.09 4.79 -8.31
C ARG A 34 -7.01 5.05 -7.27
N ALA A 35 -7.20 4.56 -6.03
CA ALA A 35 -6.21 4.70 -4.97
C ALA A 35 -4.88 4.02 -5.34
N ASN A 36 -4.91 2.78 -5.82
CA ASN A 36 -3.70 2.07 -6.21
C ASN A 36 -2.98 2.71 -7.40
N ASN A 37 -3.73 3.20 -8.40
CA ASN A 37 -3.15 3.87 -9.57
C ASN A 37 -2.33 5.11 -9.20
N GLN A 38 -2.73 5.89 -8.19
CA GLN A 38 -1.95 7.04 -7.71
C GLN A 38 -0.54 6.63 -7.25
N ALA A 39 -0.40 5.50 -6.56
CA ALA A 39 0.89 5.00 -6.12
C ALA A 39 1.72 4.41 -7.27
N ILE A 40 1.06 3.76 -8.24
CA ILE A 40 1.70 3.20 -9.42
C ILE A 40 2.31 4.32 -10.27
N GLU A 41 1.58 5.40 -10.52
CA GLU A 41 2.05 6.56 -11.30
C GLU A 41 3.28 7.25 -10.71
N GLN A 42 3.42 7.25 -9.37
CA GLN A 42 4.58 7.84 -8.68
C GLN A 42 5.80 6.91 -8.62
N SER A 43 5.65 5.65 -9.02
CA SER A 43 6.68 4.63 -8.89
C SER A 43 7.45 4.43 -10.19
N ARG A 44 8.72 4.06 -10.06
CA ARG A 44 9.57 3.62 -11.19
C ARG A 44 9.81 2.11 -11.17
N ALA A 45 9.06 1.36 -10.36
CA ALA A 45 9.23 -0.07 -10.20
C ALA A 45 8.84 -0.82 -11.48
N ARG A 46 9.59 -1.88 -11.80
CA ARG A 46 9.28 -2.77 -12.93
C ARG A 46 8.07 -3.67 -12.66
N TYR A 47 7.83 -3.99 -11.39
CA TYR A 47 6.76 -4.86 -10.94
C TYR A 47 6.04 -4.23 -9.75
N PHE A 48 4.73 -4.43 -9.69
CA PHE A 48 3.88 -3.97 -8.61
C PHE A 48 3.22 -5.17 -7.93
N LEU A 49 3.20 -5.12 -6.61
CA LEU A 49 2.48 -6.06 -5.78
C LEU A 49 1.51 -5.27 -4.92
N LEU A 50 0.22 -5.50 -5.14
CA LEU A 50 -0.85 -4.85 -4.40
C LEU A 50 -1.39 -5.83 -3.37
N PHE A 51 -1.51 -5.39 -2.12
CA PHE A 51 -2.10 -6.17 -1.04
C PHE A 51 -3.13 -5.35 -0.30
N ASN A 52 -4.17 -6.02 0.18
CA ASN A 52 -5.10 -5.43 1.13
C ASN A 52 -4.48 -5.46 2.53
N PRO A 53 -4.77 -4.46 3.39
CA PRO A 53 -4.20 -4.36 4.74
C PRO A 53 -4.50 -5.55 5.66
N ASP A 54 -5.58 -6.29 5.42
CA ASP A 54 -6.01 -7.49 6.13
C ASP A 54 -5.32 -8.78 5.65
N THR A 55 -4.36 -8.66 4.71
CA THR A 55 -3.60 -9.80 4.20
C THR A 55 -2.55 -10.22 5.22
N SER A 56 -2.53 -11.52 5.56
CA SER A 56 -1.44 -12.14 6.31
C SER A 56 -0.79 -13.26 5.49
N PHE A 57 0.52 -13.45 5.68
CA PHE A 57 1.24 -14.56 5.06
C PHE A 57 1.31 -15.74 6.01
N ARG A 58 0.86 -16.92 5.55
CA ARG A 58 1.19 -18.19 6.20
C ARG A 58 2.59 -18.61 5.75
N ALA A 59 3.53 -18.67 6.68
CA ALA A 59 4.92 -19.14 6.59
C ALA A 59 5.56 -19.19 5.18
N SER A 60 6.58 -18.35 4.99
CA SER A 60 7.30 -18.04 3.74
C SER A 60 6.51 -17.16 2.77
N PRO A 61 6.95 -15.91 2.51
CA PRO A 61 6.35 -15.08 1.46
C PRO A 61 6.39 -15.82 0.13
N PRO A 62 5.55 -15.46 -0.85
CA PRO A 62 5.46 -16.17 -2.11
C PRO A 62 6.73 -15.95 -2.94
N HIS A 63 7.74 -16.78 -2.67
CA HIS A 63 9.00 -16.94 -3.38
C HIS A 63 8.81 -17.41 -4.84
N LYS A 64 7.56 -17.60 -5.27
CA LYS A 64 7.15 -18.00 -6.62
C LYS A 64 6.11 -17.06 -7.24
N MET A 65 6.13 -15.74 -6.98
CA MET A 65 5.25 -14.81 -7.72
C MET A 65 5.81 -14.39 -9.07
N ILE A 66 7.14 -14.29 -9.18
CA ILE A 66 7.81 -13.87 -10.40
C ILE A 66 8.88 -14.92 -10.71
N LYS A 67 8.79 -15.49 -11.91
CA LYS A 67 9.83 -16.35 -12.50
C LYS A 67 10.31 -15.66 -13.78
N PHE A 68 11.61 -15.69 -14.00
CA PHE A 68 12.24 -15.19 -15.22
C PHE A 68 12.25 -16.28 -16.29
#